data_AF-A0A2U3L409-F1
#
_entry.id   AF-A0A2U3L409-F1
#
_cell.length_a   1.000
_cell.length_b   1.000
_cell.length_c   1.000
_cell.angle_alpha   90.00
_cell.angle_beta   90.00
_cell.angle_gamma   90.00
#
_symmetry.space_group_name_H-M   'P 1'
#
loop_
_entity.id
_entity.type
_entity.pdbx_description
1 polymer ?
#
loop_
_entity_poly.entity_id
_entity_poly.type
_entity_poly.pdbx_seq_one_letter_code
_entity_poly.pdbx_strand_id
1 'polypeptide(L)'
;MLKAATMAFQPDILVTSPDEPRVTLVVEAKLHLPNLDRAEAELKQYMVSMQCPIGMLVTPERMWLYSDSYTTRAPDSIHRVGEYDIKPLWREPPPAEETRFETFVQRRLEDLAITPAQELPSDLRDALREYILPAITAGDLRAAHPRYW
;
A
#
# COMPACT_ATOMS: atom_id res chain seq x y z
N MET A 1 23.10 14.22 25.21
CA MET A 1 21.69 14.08 24.77
C MET A 1 21.70 13.36 23.44
N LEU A 2 21.40 12.05 23.42
CA LEU A 2 21.16 11.37 22.16
C LEU A 2 19.80 11.84 21.62
N LYS A 3 19.81 12.47 20.44
CA LYS A 3 18.60 12.62 19.63
C LYS A 3 18.09 11.20 19.35
N ALA A 4 16.85 10.90 19.74
CA ALA A 4 16.17 9.72 19.23
C ALA A 4 16.24 9.78 17.71
N ALA A 5 16.88 8.79 17.09
CA ALA A 5 16.75 8.62 15.66
C ALA A 5 15.27 8.37 15.39
N THR A 6 14.61 9.31 14.73
CA THR A 6 13.28 9.08 14.16
C THR A 6 13.46 7.87 13.26
N MET A 7 12.92 6.70 13.65
CA MET A 7 12.98 5.54 12.78
C MET A 7 12.34 5.96 11.46
N ALA A 8 13.09 5.84 10.37
CA ALA A 8 12.56 6.10 9.05
C ALA A 8 11.36 5.17 8.83
N PHE A 9 10.26 5.72 8.32
CA PHE A 9 9.12 4.91 7.89
C PHE A 9 9.65 3.79 6.97
N GLN A 10 9.33 2.54 7.32
CA GLN A 10 9.71 1.36 6.57
C GLN A 10 8.42 0.68 6.12
N PRO A 11 8.12 0.68 4.82
CA PRO A 11 6.89 0.07 4.34
C PRO A 11 6.93 -1.45 4.50
N ASP A 12 5.75 -2.06 4.54
CA ASP A 12 5.64 -3.51 4.66
C ASP A 12 5.81 -4.20 3.29
N ILE A 13 5.29 -3.59 2.22
CA ILE A 13 5.33 -4.14 0.85
C ILE A 13 5.68 -3.03 -0.15
N LEU A 14 6.50 -3.38 -1.14
CA LEU A 14 6.86 -2.53 -2.26
C LEU A 14 6.60 -3.25 -3.57
N VAL A 15 6.25 -2.47 -4.58
CA VAL A 15 6.28 -2.89 -5.98
C VAL A 15 7.29 -2.04 -6.70
N THR A 16 8.20 -2.68 -7.44
CA THR A 16 9.19 -1.99 -8.27
C THR A 16 8.92 -2.23 -9.76
N SER A 17 9.31 -1.29 -10.60
CA SER A 17 9.35 -1.51 -12.05
C SER A 17 10.36 -2.64 -12.38
N PRO A 18 10.10 -3.49 -13.38
CA PRO A 18 11.01 -4.56 -13.76
C PRO A 18 12.28 -4.02 -14.44
N ASP A 19 12.15 -2.89 -15.15
CA ASP A 19 13.24 -2.30 -15.96
C ASP A 19 14.13 -1.35 -15.15
N GLU A 20 13.60 -0.78 -14.07
CA GLU A 20 14.29 0.22 -13.26
C GLU A 20 13.96 0.02 -11.78
N PRO A 21 14.89 0.29 -10.83
CA PRO A 21 14.65 0.13 -9.39
C PRO A 21 13.72 1.21 -8.80
N ARG A 22 12.78 1.74 -9.59
CA ARG A 22 11.78 2.72 -9.20
C ARG A 22 10.61 2.02 -8.52
N VAL A 23 10.22 2.52 -7.34
CA VAL A 23 9.02 2.07 -6.63
C VAL A 23 7.77 2.63 -7.30
N THR A 24 6.86 1.76 -7.71
CA THR A 24 5.59 2.10 -8.39
C THR A 24 4.38 2.03 -7.46
N LEU A 25 4.44 1.21 -6.41
CA LEU A 25 3.45 1.14 -5.35
C LEU A 25 4.15 0.89 -4.01
N VAL A 26 3.74 1.63 -2.98
CA VAL A 26 4.11 1.38 -1.58
C VAL A 26 2.88 1.03 -0.77
N VAL A 27 2.98 0.01 0.08
CA VAL A 27 1.87 -0.46 0.92
C VAL A 27 2.30 -0.57 2.37
N GLU A 28 1.46 -0.04 3.25
CA GLU A 28 1.51 -0.23 4.69
C GLU A 28 0.28 -1.01 5.15
N ALA A 29 0.49 -2.15 5.79
CA ALA A 29 -0.53 -3.03 6.32
C ALA A 29 -0.54 -2.97 7.85
N LYS A 30 -1.67 -2.58 8.44
CA LYS A 30 -1.86 -2.54 9.90
C LYS A 30 -3.12 -3.28 10.30
N LEU A 31 -3.08 -4.04 11.39
CA LEU A 31 -4.29 -4.64 11.95
C LEU A 31 -5.28 -3.57 12.44
N HIS A 32 -4.75 -2.49 13.01
CA HIS A 32 -5.51 -1.36 13.52
C HIS A 32 -4.80 -0.06 13.16
N LEU A 33 -5.59 0.96 12.81
CA LEU A 33 -5.07 2.27 12.41
C LEU A 33 -5.72 3.39 13.23
N PRO A 34 -5.38 3.51 14.53
CA PRO A 34 -6.04 4.47 15.44
C PRO A 34 -5.69 5.93 15.12
N ASN A 35 -4.58 6.18 14.42
CA ASN A 35 -4.16 7.51 14.00
C ASN A 35 -3.85 7.50 12.50
N LEU A 36 -4.91 7.57 11.71
CA LEU A 36 -4.82 7.62 10.24
C LEU A 36 -3.99 8.81 9.77
N ASP A 37 -4.18 10.00 10.34
CA ASP A 37 -3.49 11.23 9.90
C ASP A 37 -1.96 11.09 10.03
N ARG A 38 -1.49 10.47 11.11
CA ARG A 38 -0.06 10.21 11.29
C ARG A 38 0.47 9.19 10.27
N ALA A 39 -0.23 8.07 10.08
CA ALA A 39 0.18 7.05 9.11
C ALA A 39 0.17 7.59 7.67
N GLU A 40 -0.83 8.43 7.35
CA GLU A 40 -0.91 9.14 6.08
C GLU A 40 0.27 10.10 5.90
N ALA A 41 0.63 10.89 6.91
CA ALA A 41 1.77 11.79 6.83
C ALA A 41 3.10 11.04 6.63
N GLU A 42 3.31 9.93 7.35
CA GLU A 42 4.50 9.09 7.23
C GLU A 42 4.58 8.43 5.83
N LEU A 43 3.48 7.88 5.33
CA LEU A 43 3.40 7.30 3.98
C LEU A 43 3.67 8.36 2.89
N LYS A 44 3.03 9.53 2.98
CA LYS A 44 3.22 10.61 1.99
C LYS A 44 4.66 11.10 1.96
N GLN A 45 5.27 11.27 3.13
CA GLN A 45 6.68 11.66 3.22
C GLN A 45 7.58 10.63 2.53
N TYR A 46 7.31 9.33 2.72
CA TYR A 46 8.03 8.26 2.03
C TYR A 46 7.81 8.31 0.51
N MET A 47 6.57 8.44 0.06
CA MET A 47 6.23 8.52 -1.37
C MET A 47 6.98 9.65 -2.08
N VAL A 48 7.03 10.87 -1.51
CA VAL A 48 7.80 11.99 -2.07
C VAL A 48 9.28 11.64 -2.16
N SER A 49 9.82 11.05 -1.09
CA SER A 49 11.25 10.72 -0.98
C SER A 49 11.66 9.68 -2.03
N MET A 50 10.77 8.74 -2.35
CA MET A 50 10.99 7.67 -3.31
C MET A 50 10.44 7.96 -4.71
N GLN A 51 9.83 9.13 -4.92
CA GLN A 51 9.09 9.49 -6.14
C GLN A 51 8.08 8.41 -6.55
N CYS A 52 7.41 7.84 -5.54
CA CYS A 52 6.46 6.76 -5.69
C CYS A 52 5.09 7.33 -6.07
N PRO A 53 4.49 6.90 -7.20
CA PRO A 53 3.24 7.48 -7.68
C PRO A 53 2.05 7.08 -6.81
N ILE A 54 2.00 5.83 -6.33
CA ILE A 54 0.84 5.28 -5.64
C ILE A 54 1.23 4.79 -4.25
N GLY A 55 0.43 5.16 -3.25
CA GLY A 55 0.53 4.67 -1.89
C GLY A 55 -0.76 4.02 -1.43
N MET A 56 -0.65 3.05 -0.53
CA MET A 56 -1.78 2.34 0.04
C MET A 56 -1.59 2.14 1.54
N LEU A 57 -2.61 2.51 2.32
CA LEU A 57 -2.77 2.05 3.71
C LEU A 57 -3.86 0.99 3.72
N VAL A 58 -3.64 -0.12 4.40
CA VAL A 58 -4.59 -1.23 4.45
C VAL A 58 -4.75 -1.80 5.85
N THR A 59 -6.00 -2.09 6.20
CA THR A 59 -6.41 -2.80 7.41
C THR A 59 -7.28 -3.98 7.04
N PRO A 60 -7.65 -4.89 7.96
CA PRO A 60 -8.58 -5.97 7.64
C PRO A 60 -9.94 -5.51 7.10
N GLU A 61 -10.33 -4.25 7.29
CA GLU A 61 -11.66 -3.75 6.87
C GLU A 61 -11.60 -2.65 5.81
N ARG A 62 -10.55 -1.85 5.81
CA ARG A 62 -10.46 -0.60 5.04
C ARG A 62 -9.16 -0.48 4.27
N MET A 63 -9.25 0.14 3.10
CA MET A 63 -8.11 0.60 2.29
C MET A 63 -8.23 2.10 2.03
N TRP A 64 -7.10 2.80 2.12
CA TRP A 64 -6.96 4.17 1.67
C TRP A 64 -5.92 4.23 0.56
N LEU A 65 -6.27 4.88 -0.55
CA LEU A 65 -5.40 5.04 -1.71
C LEU A 65 -4.92 6.47 -1.84
N TYR A 66 -3.66 6.60 -2.23
CA TYR A 66 -2.97 7.87 -2.39
C TYR A 66 -2.29 7.93 -3.75
N SER A 67 -2.38 9.08 -4.39
CA SER A 67 -1.74 9.34 -5.70
C SER A 67 -0.97 10.66 -5.66
N ASP A 68 0.25 10.64 -6.16
CA ASP A 68 1.07 11.83 -6.33
C ASP A 68 0.73 12.54 -7.64
N SER A 69 0.35 13.82 -7.55
CA SER A 69 0.13 14.69 -8.71
C SER A 69 1.42 15.26 -9.29
N TYR A 70 2.55 15.11 -8.59
CA TYR A 70 3.87 15.66 -8.93
C TYR A 70 3.90 17.18 -9.08
N THR A 71 2.91 17.88 -8.51
CA THR A 71 2.83 19.35 -8.54
C THR A 71 3.92 20.03 -7.72
N THR A 72 4.38 19.38 -6.65
CA THR A 72 5.48 19.84 -5.79
C THR A 72 6.36 18.66 -5.38
N ARG A 73 7.49 18.92 -4.72
CA ARG A 73 8.33 17.88 -4.07
C ARG A 73 8.05 17.83 -2.56
N ALA A 74 6.78 17.93 -2.18
CA ALA A 74 6.34 17.96 -0.79
C ALA A 74 5.07 17.09 -0.64
N PRO A 75 4.77 16.58 0.57
CA PRO A 75 3.62 15.71 0.82
C PRO A 75 2.28 16.26 0.33
N ASP A 76 2.16 17.58 0.19
CA ASP A 76 0.97 18.27 -0.31
C ASP A 76 0.63 17.93 -1.77
N SER A 77 1.58 17.41 -2.57
CA SER A 77 1.29 16.91 -3.92
C SER A 77 0.56 15.57 -3.93
N ILE A 78 0.53 14.87 -2.78
CA ILE A 78 -0.06 13.55 -2.64
C ILE A 78 -1.47 13.67 -2.07
N HIS A 79 -2.43 13.20 -2.86
CA HIS A 79 -3.84 13.28 -2.54
C HIS A 79 -4.40 11.91 -2.22
N ARG A 80 -5.26 11.85 -1.20
CA ARG A 80 -6.09 10.68 -0.96
C ARG A 80 -7.15 10.60 -2.06
N VAL A 81 -7.06 9.59 -2.91
CA VAL A 81 -7.95 9.40 -4.06
C VAL A 81 -9.14 8.49 -3.76
N GLY A 82 -9.11 7.78 -2.62
CA GLY A 82 -10.29 7.06 -2.15
C GLY A 82 -10.10 6.33 -0.83
N GLU A 83 -11.23 5.92 -0.27
CA GLU A 83 -11.36 5.06 0.90
C GLU A 83 -12.41 3.98 0.58
N TYR A 84 -12.07 2.72 0.85
CA TYR A 84 -12.89 1.60 0.41
C TYR A 84 -13.08 0.58 1.54
N ASP A 85 -14.28 0.00 1.62
CA ASP A 85 -14.49 -1.26 2.34
C ASP A 85 -13.92 -2.39 1.48
N ILE A 86 -12.94 -3.10 2.03
CA ILE A 86 -12.21 -4.14 1.30
C ILE A 86 -12.47 -5.54 1.85
N LYS A 87 -13.43 -5.71 2.76
CA LYS A 87 -13.84 -7.06 3.17
C LYS A 87 -14.21 -7.95 1.97
N PRO A 88 -14.88 -7.45 0.90
CA PRO A 88 -15.15 -8.25 -0.30
C PRO A 88 -13.89 -8.70 -1.07
N LEU A 89 -12.74 -8.06 -0.85
CA LEU A 89 -11.47 -8.44 -1.48
C LEU A 89 -10.86 -9.69 -0.84
N TRP A 90 -11.25 -10.00 0.39
CA TRP A 90 -10.75 -11.13 1.16
C TRP A 90 -11.56 -12.38 0.83
N ARG A 91 -10.89 -13.38 0.25
CA ARG A 91 -11.49 -14.70 0.03
C ARG A 91 -11.61 -15.51 1.32
N GLU A 92 -10.76 -15.19 2.30
CA GLU A 92 -10.68 -15.84 3.59
C GLU A 92 -10.46 -14.78 4.68
N PRO A 93 -10.81 -15.05 5.95
CA PRO A 93 -10.63 -14.10 7.04
C PRO A 93 -9.14 -13.69 7.19
N PRO A 94 -8.84 -12.38 7.25
CA PRO A 94 -7.48 -11.93 7.50
C PRO A 94 -6.97 -12.40 8.87
N PRO A 95 -5.67 -12.73 9.00
CA PRO A 95 -5.07 -13.12 10.28
C PRO A 95 -5.01 -11.93 11.23
N ALA A 96 -5.08 -12.21 12.54
CA ALA A 96 -5.02 -11.21 13.61
C ALA A 96 -3.59 -10.96 14.16
N GLU A 97 -2.57 -11.40 13.44
CA GLU A 97 -1.15 -11.21 13.79
C GLU A 97 -0.48 -10.36 12.70
N GLU A 98 0.27 -9.33 13.07
CA GLU A 98 0.76 -8.29 12.16
C GLU A 98 1.57 -8.86 10.98
N THR A 99 2.64 -9.61 11.25
CA THR A 99 3.50 -10.21 10.22
C THR A 99 2.73 -11.14 9.28
N ARG A 100 1.75 -11.87 9.82
CA ARG A 100 0.87 -12.74 9.01
C ARG A 100 -0.08 -11.93 8.16
N PHE A 101 -0.58 -10.80 8.67
CA PHE A 101 -1.46 -9.90 7.94
C PHE A 101 -0.73 -9.22 6.79
N GLU A 102 0.50 -8.76 6.99
CA GLU A 102 1.33 -8.24 5.89
C GLU A 102 1.53 -9.30 4.79
N THR A 103 1.87 -10.53 5.18
CA THR A 103 2.05 -11.64 4.23
C THR A 103 0.74 -12.00 3.52
N PHE A 104 -0.38 -11.95 4.24
CA PHE A 104 -1.70 -12.14 3.69
C PHE A 104 -2.01 -11.07 2.63
N VAL A 105 -1.85 -9.79 2.96
CA VAL A 105 -2.05 -8.67 2.01
C VAL A 105 -1.17 -8.85 0.78
N GLN A 106 0.11 -9.16 0.95
CA GLN A 106 1.04 -9.40 -0.15
C GLN A 106 0.51 -10.49 -1.10
N ARG A 107 0.14 -11.66 -0.57
CA ARG A 107 -0.40 -12.76 -1.39
C ARG A 107 -1.70 -12.38 -2.08
N ARG A 108 -2.57 -11.61 -1.41
CA ARG A 108 -3.81 -11.12 -2.02
C ARG A 108 -3.53 -10.20 -3.22
N LEU A 109 -2.49 -9.37 -3.15
CA LEU A 109 -2.07 -8.52 -4.27
C LEU A 109 -1.43 -9.35 -5.40
N GLU A 110 -0.58 -10.32 -5.08
CA GLU A 110 0.01 -11.25 -6.06
C GLU A 110 -1.10 -12.02 -6.81
N ASP A 111 -2.08 -12.55 -6.09
CA ASP A 111 -3.25 -13.21 -6.66
C ASP A 111 -4.05 -12.28 -7.59
N LEU A 112 -4.23 -11.02 -7.18
CA LEU A 112 -5.00 -10.04 -7.93
C LEU A 112 -4.35 -9.70 -9.27
N ALA A 113 -3.01 -9.72 -9.34
CA ALA A 113 -2.26 -9.51 -10.57
C ALA A 113 -2.50 -10.62 -11.61
N ILE A 114 -2.78 -11.85 -11.15
CA ILE A 114 -3.01 -13.02 -12.01
C ILE A 114 -4.50 -13.22 -12.30
N THR A 115 -5.34 -13.10 -11.27
CA THR A 115 -6.77 -13.36 -11.33
C THR A 115 -7.54 -12.19 -10.73
N PRO A 116 -8.02 -11.24 -11.57
CA PRO A 116 -8.83 -10.14 -11.11
C PRO A 116 -10.07 -10.62 -10.34
N ALA A 117 -10.40 -9.94 -9.24
CA ALA A 117 -11.58 -10.27 -8.45
C ALA A 117 -12.86 -9.97 -9.26
N GLN A 118 -13.71 -11.00 -9.44
CA GLN A 118 -14.86 -10.93 -10.36
C GLN A 118 -16.14 -10.35 -9.73
N GLU A 119 -16.20 -10.18 -8.41
CA GLU A 119 -17.42 -9.80 -7.67
C GLU A 119 -17.14 -8.69 -6.63
N LEU A 120 -16.48 -7.62 -7.06
CA LEU A 120 -16.25 -6.45 -6.20
C LEU A 120 -17.29 -5.35 -6.43
N PRO A 121 -17.60 -4.55 -5.39
CA PRO A 121 -18.25 -3.25 -5.54
C PRO A 121 -17.60 -2.43 -6.66
N SER A 122 -18.40 -1.70 -7.42
CA SER A 122 -17.92 -1.02 -8.64
C SER A 122 -16.83 0.00 -8.37
N ASP A 123 -16.99 0.78 -7.30
CA ASP A 123 -16.02 1.76 -6.82
C ASP A 123 -14.68 1.11 -6.46
N LEU A 124 -14.67 0.02 -5.68
CA LEU A 124 -13.45 -0.70 -5.34
C LEU A 124 -12.80 -1.33 -6.57
N ARG A 125 -13.60 -1.93 -7.46
CA ARG A 125 -13.09 -2.52 -8.71
C ARG A 125 -12.44 -1.49 -9.61
N ASP A 126 -13.05 -0.32 -9.75
CA ASP A 126 -12.56 0.75 -10.61
C ASP A 126 -11.27 1.34 -10.01
N ALA A 127 -11.22 1.53 -8.70
CA ALA A 127 -10.01 1.97 -8.00
C ALA A 127 -8.84 0.99 -8.14
N LEU A 128 -9.11 -0.32 -8.00
CA LEU A 128 -8.08 -1.35 -8.23
C LEU A 128 -7.58 -1.31 -9.68
N ARG A 129 -8.48 -1.14 -10.65
CA ARG A 129 -8.12 -1.07 -12.07
C ARG A 129 -7.30 0.16 -12.42
N GLU A 130 -7.64 1.30 -11.83
CA GLU A 130 -6.98 2.57 -12.12
C GLU A 130 -5.61 2.69 -11.44
N TYR A 131 -5.51 2.32 -10.16
CA TYR A 131 -4.33 2.63 -9.35
C TYR A 131 -3.45 1.41 -9.04
N ILE A 132 -4.04 0.24 -8.80
CA ILE A 132 -3.31 -0.90 -8.23
C ILE A 132 -2.84 -1.88 -9.31
N LEU A 133 -3.77 -2.38 -10.16
CA LEU A 133 -3.48 -3.35 -11.21
C LEU A 133 -2.32 -2.94 -12.12
N PRO A 134 -2.21 -1.68 -12.58
CA PRO A 134 -1.08 -1.27 -13.42
C PRO A 134 0.27 -1.45 -12.73
N ALA A 135 0.34 -1.23 -11.42
CA ALA A 135 1.57 -1.39 -10.65
C ALA A 135 1.91 -2.88 -10.45
N ILE A 136 0.94 -3.70 -10.02
CA ILE A 136 1.20 -5.10 -9.60
C ILE A 136 1.26 -6.09 -10.77
N THR A 137 0.64 -5.80 -11.92
CA THR A 137 0.69 -6.69 -13.09
C THR A 137 2.00 -6.52 -13.88
N ALA A 138 2.57 -5.31 -13.87
CA ALA A 138 3.81 -5.01 -14.58
C ALA A 138 5.05 -5.05 -13.68
N GLY A 139 4.89 -4.94 -12.36
CA GLY A 139 5.98 -4.78 -11.41
C GLY A 139 6.30 -6.01 -10.57
N ASP A 140 7.47 -5.96 -9.92
CA ASP A 140 7.93 -6.96 -8.97
C ASP A 140 7.44 -6.61 -7.57
N LEU A 141 6.51 -7.40 -7.04
CA LEU A 141 5.97 -7.25 -5.69
C LEU A 141 6.83 -7.99 -4.66
N ARG A 142 7.23 -7.31 -3.58
CA ARG A 142 8.08 -7.89 -2.52
C ARG A 142 7.83 -7.28 -1.15
N ALA A 143 8.15 -8.03 -0.10
CA ALA A 143 8.26 -7.49 1.25
C ALA A 143 9.42 -6.47 1.33
N ALA A 144 9.23 -5.39 2.08
CA ALA A 144 10.26 -4.35 2.24
C ALA A 144 11.19 -4.57 3.45
N HIS A 145 10.93 -5.60 4.25
CA HIS A 145 11.78 -6.04 5.35
C HIS A 145 11.78 -7.57 5.51
N PRO A 146 12.80 -8.14 6.18
CA PRO A 146 12.76 -9.54 6.60
C PRO A 146 11.55 -9.80 7.49
N ARG A 147 10.88 -10.93 7.27
CA ARG A 147 9.82 -11.44 8.14
C ARG A 147 10.34 -12.70 8.83
N TYR A 148 10.59 -12.61 10.13
CA TYR A 148 10.98 -13.75 10.95
C TYR A 148 9.72 -14.48 11.43
N TRP A 149 9.72 -15.80 11.32
CA TRP A 149 8.61 -16.71 11.64
C TRP A 149 8.96 -17.58 12.86
#